data_AF-A0A1Q5M995-F1
#
_entry.id   AF-A0A1Q5M995-F1
#
_cell.length_a   1.000
_cell.length_b   1.000
_cell.length_c   1.000
_cell.angle_alpha   90.00
_cell.angle_beta   90.00
_cell.angle_gamma   90.00
#
_symmetry.space_group_name_H-M   'P 1'
#
loop_
_entity.id
_entity.type
_entity.pdbx_description
1 polymer ?
#
loop_
_entity_poly.entity_id
_entity_poly.type
_entity_poly.pdbx_seq_one_letter_code
_entity_poly.pdbx_strand_id
1 'polypeptide(L)' 'MPAHQSARRTTAQSRPQPVSGLSGIPMRDLLASCAAAAAVSTPPRAPEPRPCEPAKGHREAA' A
#
# COMPACT_ATOMS: atom_id res chain seq x y z
N MET A 1 37.08 -12.16 12.68
CA MET A 1 35.75 -12.79 12.69
C MET A 1 34.78 -11.97 11.84
N PRO A 2 34.44 -12.33 10.59
CA PRO A 2 33.53 -11.52 9.77
C PRO A 2 32.06 -11.95 9.97
N ALA A 3 31.31 -11.18 10.74
CA ALA A 3 29.86 -11.29 10.94
C ALA A 3 29.08 -10.38 9.97
N HIS A 4 29.21 -10.63 8.67
CA HIS A 4 28.40 -9.95 7.63
C HIS A 4 27.75 -10.96 6.65
N GLN A 5 27.92 -12.27 6.87
CA GLN A 5 27.46 -13.28 5.90
C GLN A 5 25.91 -13.44 5.82
N SER A 6 25.14 -12.71 6.62
CA SER A 6 23.71 -12.97 6.81
C SER A 6 22.75 -12.21 5.88
N ALA A 7 23.23 -11.39 4.93
CA ALA A 7 22.32 -10.63 4.03
C ALA A 7 22.45 -10.95 2.52
N ARG A 8 23.41 -11.80 2.10
CA ARG A 8 23.69 -12.04 0.67
C ARG A 8 23.47 -13.48 0.18
N ARG A 9 22.86 -14.35 0.99
CA ARG A 9 22.68 -15.78 0.67
C ARG A 9 21.23 -16.21 0.42
N THR A 10 20.45 -15.42 -0.32
CA THR A 10 19.16 -15.91 -0.86
C THR A 10 18.89 -15.51 -2.30
N THR A 11 19.89 -14.99 -3.02
CA THR A 11 19.78 -14.70 -4.47
C THR A 11 20.60 -15.65 -5.33
N ALA A 12 21.11 -16.75 -4.75
CA ALA A 12 21.72 -17.82 -5.51
C ALA A 12 20.67 -18.49 -6.40
N GLN A 13 20.51 -17.94 -7.60
CA GLN A 13 20.06 -18.65 -8.80
C GLN A 13 18.66 -19.24 -8.73
N SER A 14 17.66 -18.47 -8.29
CA SER A 14 16.32 -18.73 -8.79
C SER A 14 16.25 -18.15 -10.20
N ARG A 15 16.68 -18.93 -11.21
CA ARG A 15 16.23 -18.66 -12.58
C ARG A 15 14.71 -18.54 -12.47
N PRO A 16 14.08 -17.42 -12.89
CA PRO A 16 12.64 -17.29 -12.82
C PRO A 16 12.07 -18.43 -13.63
N GLN A 17 11.64 -19.49 -12.95
CA GLN A 17 10.92 -20.56 -13.59
C GLN A 17 9.67 -19.90 -14.14
N PRO A 18 9.26 -20.19 -15.38
CA PRO A 18 7.97 -19.74 -15.86
C PRO A 18 6.95 -20.26 -14.86
N VAL A 19 6.43 -19.35 -14.04
CA VAL A 19 5.46 -19.70 -13.02
C VAL A 19 4.18 -20.04 -13.78
N SER A 20 3.93 -21.33 -13.96
CA SER A 20 2.71 -21.86 -14.57
C SER A 20 1.53 -21.33 -13.75
N GLY A 21 0.93 -20.24 -14.22
CA GLY A 21 -0.10 -19.49 -13.49
C GLY A 21 -0.09 -17.98 -13.76
N LEU A 22 1.06 -17.36 -14.06
CA LEU A 22 1.08 -15.92 -14.39
C LEU A 22 0.51 -15.62 -15.78
N SER A 23 0.58 -16.58 -16.71
CA SER A 23 0.08 -16.42 -18.08
C SER A 23 -1.45 -16.28 -18.19
N GLY A 24 -2.19 -16.44 -17.08
CA GLY A 24 -3.65 -16.33 -17.05
C GLY A 24 -4.17 -15.21 -16.14
N ILE A 25 -3.30 -14.38 -15.54
CA ILE A 25 -3.77 -13.32 -14.65
C ILE A 25 -4.36 -12.18 -15.49
N PRO A 26 -5.65 -11.84 -15.30
CA PRO A 26 -6.23 -10.71 -16.00
C PRO A 26 -5.56 -9.43 -15.52
N MET A 27 -5.39 -8.46 -16.43
CA MET A 27 -4.73 -7.18 -16.13
C MET A 27 -5.34 -6.46 -14.91
N ARG A 28 -6.64 -6.66 -14.68
CA ARG A 28 -7.37 -6.16 -13.50
C ARG A 28 -6.80 -6.67 -12.18
N ASP A 29 -6.48 -7.95 -12.08
CA ASP A 29 -6.00 -8.55 -10.83
C ASP A 29 -4.57 -8.12 -10.52
N LEU A 30 -3.76 -7.90 -11.56
CA LEU A 30 -2.44 -7.29 -11.42
C LEU A 30 -2.54 -5.86 -10.87
N LEU A 31 -3.42 -5.03 -11.45
CA LEU A 31 -3.65 -3.65 -10.98
C LEU A 31 -4.19 -3.62 -9.55
N ALA A 32 -5.15 -4.51 -9.22
CA ALA A 32 -5.69 -4.63 -7.87
C ALA A 32 -4.60 -5.02 -6.86
N SER A 33 -3.72 -5.94 -7.22
CA SER A 33 -2.57 -6.33 -6.39
C SER A 33 -1.60 -5.16 -6.16
N CYS A 34 -1.33 -4.36 -7.20
CA CYS A 34 -0.51 -3.14 -7.07
C CYS A 34 -1.16 -2.10 -6.14
N ALA A 35 -2.47 -1.89 -6.23
CA ALA A 35 -3.19 -0.97 -5.34
C ALA A 35 -3.18 -1.45 -3.88
N ALA A 36 -3.34 -2.76 -3.66
CA ALA A 36 -3.26 -3.36 -2.33
C ALA A 36 -1.85 -3.21 -1.73
N ALA A 37 -0.80 -3.48 -2.52
CA ALA A 37 0.58 -3.29 -2.08
C ALA A 37 0.88 -1.82 -1.70
N ALA A 38 0.34 -0.87 -2.48
CA ALA A 38 0.42 0.54 -2.13
C ALA A 38 -0.25 0.81 -0.77
N ALA A 39 -1.48 0.34 -0.54
CA ALA A 39 -2.18 0.53 0.73
C ALA A 39 -1.47 -0.08 1.96
N VAL A 40 -0.77 -1.21 1.77
CA VAL A 40 0.04 -1.83 2.83
C VAL A 40 1.29 -0.98 3.14
N SER A 41 1.92 -0.44 2.10
CA SER A 41 3.15 0.37 2.23
C SER A 41 2.86 1.80 2.69
N THR A 42 1.70 2.33 2.32
CA THR A 42 1.23 3.65 2.71
C THR A 42 0.05 3.47 3.64
N PRO A 43 0.28 3.37 4.97
CA PRO A 43 -0.82 3.35 5.91
C PRO A 43 -1.71 4.58 5.65
N PRO A 44 -3.05 4.42 5.65
CA PRO A 44 -3.94 5.52 5.34
C PRO A 44 -3.66 6.67 6.30
N ARG A 45 -3.52 7.87 5.73
CA ARG A 45 -3.47 9.09 6.53
C ARG A 45 -4.73 9.11 7.39
N ALA A 46 -4.58 9.42 8.68
CA ALA A 46 -5.72 9.53 9.59
C ALA A 46 -6.82 10.37 8.92
N PRO A 47 -8.11 9.96 9.00
CA PRO A 47 -9.20 10.70 8.40
C PRO A 47 -9.05 12.18 8.76
N GLU A 48 -8.97 13.05 7.76
CA GLU A 48 -8.84 14.49 8.01
C GLU A 48 -10.03 14.91 8.88
N PRO A 49 -9.78 15.57 10.04
CA PRO A 49 -10.85 16.04 10.88
C PRO A 49 -11.76 16.89 10.02
N ARG A 50 -13.02 16.47 9.85
CA ARG A 50 -14.00 17.28 9.15
C ARG A 50 -14.02 18.65 9.83
N PRO A 51 -13.82 19.76 9.08
CA PRO A 51 -14.00 21.09 9.65
C PRO A 51 -15.38 21.10 10.29
N CYS A 52 -15.42 21.34 11.61
CA CYS A 52 -16.68 21.74 12.22
C CYS A 52 -17.03 23.06 11.54
N GLU A 53 -17.97 23.02 10.61
CA GLU A 53 -18.61 24.22 10.09
C GLU A 53 -19.09 25.01 11.32
N PRO A 54 -18.61 26.24 11.53
CA PRO A 54 -19.10 27.05 12.64
C PRO A 54 -20.60 27.20 12.44
N ALA A 55 -21.38 26.76 13.44
CA ALA A 55 -22.83 26.82 13.42
C ALA A 55 -23.26 28.24 13.05
N LYS A 56 -23.68 28.41 11.79
CA LYS A 56 -24.18 29.68 11.28
C LYS A 56 -25.56 29.87 11.86
N GLY A 57 -25.64 30.59 12.97
CA GLY A 57 -26.88 31.22 13.40
C GLY A 57 -27.13 31.17 14.89
N HIS A 58 -26.75 32.25 15.58
CA HIS A 58 -27.62 32.92 16.55
C HIS A 58 -27.36 34.43 16.46
N ARG A 59 -27.75 35.04 15.33
CA ARG A 59 -28.09 36.47 15.33
C ARG A 59 -29.60 36.55 15.51
N GLU A 60 -30.01 36.68 16.76
CA GLU A 60 -31.38 36.82 17.25
C GLU A 60 -31.21 37.69 18.51
N ALA A 61 -31.89 38.78 18.78
CA ALA A 61 -32.57 39.82 18.03
C ALA A 61 -32.66 40.99 19.05
N ALA A 62 -32.55 42.25 18.59
CA ALA A 62 -32.84 43.52 19.29
C ALA A 62 -32.21 43.77 20.68
#